data_AF-A0A7C6FML5-F1
#
_entry.id   AF-A0A7C6FML5-F1
#
_cell.length_a   1.000
_cell.length_b   1.000
_cell.length_c   1.000
_cell.angle_alpha   90.00
_cell.angle_beta   90.00
_cell.angle_gamma   90.00
#
_symmetry.space_group_name_H-M   'P 1'
#
loop_
_entity.id
_entity.type
_entity.pdbx_description
1 polymer ?
#
loop_
_entity_poly.entity_id
_entity_poly.type
_entity_poly.pdbx_seq_one_letter_code
_entity_poly.pdbx_strand_id
1 'polypeptide(L)'
;MKKNVLIFLVLSALSAMIVITGCAPKPELTPTPTAEPTPTAPPADVDCPEVVSTEVYKYYGSVCDPCIQFIRPTNEINNTNQAIICGEGETPFFKIIITFNENIDPLMSSCIYNPSNWTITVKNQDRIVDEISSDIFKISLPFIEILDVEIDGKTVVVIAEIMEFGENAIKIDPETTEYVPYNFCGLICNTTDAEAYCEAVNGGFEGFPYVGVIPTPDIADEVFWELDTSCIIADEMGNYCCGFEGSDCCVEPICEECVEPCPLGSSICL
;
A
#
# COMPACT_ATOMS: atom_id res chain seq x y z
N MET A 1 41.41 -15.81 -44.26
CA MET A 1 42.09 -14.48 -44.25
C MET A 1 42.27 -14.12 -42.78
N LYS A 2 43.48 -14.30 -42.21
CA LYS A 2 44.47 -13.22 -41.91
C LYS A 2 43.75 -12.03 -41.24
N LYS A 3 44.01 -11.61 -40.01
CA LYS A 3 45.25 -11.48 -39.20
C LYS A 3 44.76 -10.70 -37.94
N ASN A 4 44.96 -11.02 -36.68
CA ASN A 4 46.16 -11.22 -35.82
C ASN A 4 45.58 -11.74 -34.48
N VAL A 5 45.98 -12.81 -33.77
CA VAL A 5 47.27 -13.43 -33.42
C VAL A 5 48.27 -12.45 -32.81
N LEU A 6 48.33 -12.42 -31.47
CA LEU A 6 49.51 -12.66 -30.61
C LEU A 6 49.06 -12.55 -29.14
N ILE A 7 48.84 -13.64 -28.39
CA ILE A 7 49.83 -14.45 -27.63
C ILE A 7 50.37 -13.65 -26.43
N PHE A 8 49.86 -13.88 -25.21
CA PHE A 8 50.33 -14.87 -24.22
C PHE A 8 51.80 -14.71 -23.79
N LEU A 9 51.98 -14.82 -22.46
CA LEU A 9 53.00 -15.59 -21.76
C LEU A 9 54.33 -14.92 -21.29
N VAL A 10 54.47 -15.03 -19.95
CA VAL A 10 55.63 -15.41 -19.13
C VAL A 10 56.67 -14.41 -18.56
N LEU A 11 57.05 -14.77 -17.31
CA LEU A 11 58.39 -14.77 -16.68
C LEU A 11 58.93 -13.38 -16.28
N SER A 12 58.86 -13.00 -15.01
CA SER A 12 59.71 -13.42 -13.87
C SER A 12 60.89 -12.49 -13.60
N ALA A 13 60.95 -12.06 -12.34
CA ALA A 13 62.14 -11.93 -11.51
C ALA A 13 63.18 -10.82 -11.79
N LEU A 14 63.39 -10.06 -10.70
CA LEU A 14 64.66 -9.62 -10.13
C LEU A 14 65.33 -8.33 -10.62
N SER A 15 65.97 -7.70 -9.62
CA SER A 15 66.88 -6.54 -9.60
C SER A 15 66.17 -5.17 -9.57
N ALA A 16 66.49 -4.24 -8.66
CA ALA A 16 67.74 -4.03 -7.94
C ALA A 16 67.49 -3.54 -6.49
N MET A 17 68.22 -4.14 -5.56
CA MET A 17 68.49 -3.58 -4.24
C MET A 17 69.38 -2.34 -4.40
N ILE A 18 68.98 -1.23 -3.79
CA ILE A 18 69.88 -0.11 -3.50
C ILE A 18 70.32 -0.28 -2.05
N VAL A 19 71.58 -0.66 -1.87
CA VAL A 19 72.29 -0.62 -0.59
C VAL A 19 72.77 0.81 -0.39
N ILE A 20 72.18 1.52 0.58
CA ILE A 20 72.79 2.73 1.14
C ILE A 20 73.34 2.35 2.50
N THR A 21 74.67 2.22 2.57
CA THR A 21 75.42 2.12 3.83
C THR A 21 75.41 3.48 4.52
N GLY A 22 74.57 3.63 5.54
CA GLY A 22 74.60 4.72 6.51
C GLY A 22 74.70 4.14 7.92
N CYS A 23 75.64 4.62 8.73
CA CYS A 23 75.89 4.15 10.09
C CYS A 23 74.62 4.13 10.96
N ALA A 24 74.36 3.02 11.63
CA ALA A 24 73.24 2.86 12.56
C ALA A 24 73.42 3.76 13.80
N PRO A 25 72.43 4.60 14.15
CA PRO A 25 72.29 5.12 15.50
C PRO A 25 71.89 3.98 16.45
N LYS A 26 72.37 4.06 17.70
CA LYS A 26 72.00 3.17 18.80
C LYS A 26 70.47 3.03 18.90
N PRO A 27 69.92 1.82 19.11
CA PRO A 27 68.47 1.65 19.27
C PRO A 27 68.00 2.44 20.49
N GLU A 28 67.21 3.47 20.22
CA GLU A 28 66.39 4.12 21.23
C GLU A 28 65.23 3.17 21.54
N LEU A 29 64.96 2.92 22.82
CA LEU A 29 63.85 2.07 23.24
C LEU A 29 62.55 2.74 22.78
N THR A 30 61.95 2.22 21.72
CA THR A 30 60.62 2.62 21.26
C THR A 30 59.65 2.43 22.43
N PRO A 31 58.87 3.45 22.83
CA PRO A 31 57.80 3.23 23.79
C PRO A 31 56.84 2.21 23.19
N THR A 32 56.48 1.20 23.99
CA THR A 32 55.44 0.22 23.66
C THR A 32 54.21 0.96 23.11
N PRO A 33 53.66 0.59 21.95
CA PRO A 33 52.41 1.20 21.48
C PRO A 33 51.37 1.03 22.58
N THR A 34 50.88 2.16 23.09
CA THR A 34 49.75 2.15 24.03
C THR A 34 48.59 1.55 23.25
N ALA A 35 47.97 0.49 23.78
CA ALA A 35 46.82 -0.14 23.16
C ALA A 35 45.78 0.95 22.85
N GLU A 36 45.51 1.15 21.57
CA GLU A 36 44.41 1.99 21.13
C GLU A 36 43.13 1.36 21.71
N PRO A 37 42.23 2.14 22.34
CA PRO A 37 41.00 1.59 22.87
C PRO A 37 40.25 0.93 21.71
N THR A 38 40.06 -0.39 21.80
CA THR A 38 39.24 -1.13 20.86
C THR A 38 37.88 -0.42 20.79
N PRO A 39 37.40 0.01 19.61
CA PRO A 39 36.08 0.60 19.49
C PRO A 39 35.10 -0.39 20.11
N THR A 40 34.38 0.05 21.13
CA THR A 40 33.31 -0.74 21.71
C THR A 40 32.28 -0.90 20.60
N ALA A 41 31.96 -2.14 20.25
CA ALA A 41 30.91 -2.41 19.26
C ALA A 41 29.65 -1.64 19.68
N PRO A 42 28.90 -1.06 18.72
CA PRO A 42 27.58 -0.54 19.03
C PRO A 42 26.78 -1.59 19.83
N PRO A 43 25.90 -1.16 20.75
CA PRO A 43 24.97 -2.09 21.37
C PRO A 43 24.32 -2.94 20.28
N ALA A 44 24.28 -4.26 20.48
CA ALA A 44 23.55 -5.13 19.56
C ALA A 44 22.08 -4.70 19.60
N ASP A 45 21.50 -4.48 18.43
CA ASP A 45 20.07 -4.24 18.33
C ASP A 45 19.31 -5.49 18.78
N VAL A 46 18.38 -5.29 19.69
CA VAL A 46 17.54 -6.34 20.29
C VAL A 46 16.07 -5.94 20.27
N ASP A 47 15.78 -4.73 19.84
CA ASP A 47 14.42 -4.22 19.73
C ASP A 47 13.84 -4.75 18.41
N CYS A 48 12.54 -4.98 18.38
CA CYS A 48 11.88 -5.43 17.17
C CYS A 48 11.44 -4.22 16.32
N PRO A 49 11.11 -4.44 15.03
CA PRO A 49 10.57 -3.39 14.20
C PRO A 49 9.35 -2.71 14.82
N GLU A 50 9.32 -1.39 14.77
CA GLU A 50 8.20 -0.56 15.20
C GLU A 50 7.67 0.27 14.04
N VAL A 51 6.34 0.37 13.93
CA VAL A 51 5.69 1.25 12.95
C VAL A 51 5.91 2.70 13.37
N VAL A 52 6.48 3.51 12.48
CA VAL A 52 6.70 4.95 12.69
C VAL A 52 5.66 5.81 12.00
N SER A 53 5.09 5.34 10.88
CA SER A 53 3.98 6.01 10.19
C SER A 53 3.12 5.02 9.41
N THR A 54 1.87 5.41 9.23
CA THR A 54 0.93 4.85 8.26
C THR A 54 0.46 6.02 7.41
N GLU A 55 0.41 5.83 6.10
CA GLU A 55 -0.13 6.82 5.16
C GLU A 55 -1.08 6.12 4.18
N VAL A 56 -2.20 6.76 3.85
CA VAL A 56 -3.25 6.15 3.01
C VAL A 56 -3.56 7.05 1.82
N TYR A 57 -3.43 6.50 0.61
CA TYR A 57 -3.56 7.25 -0.63
C TYR A 57 -4.49 6.59 -1.64
N LYS A 58 -5.22 7.39 -2.42
CA LYS A 58 -5.82 6.88 -3.66
C LYS A 58 -4.74 6.38 -4.60
N TYR A 59 -4.99 5.25 -5.26
CA TYR A 59 -4.05 4.66 -6.19
C TYR A 59 -4.66 4.57 -7.59
N TYR A 60 -4.09 5.34 -8.52
CA TYR A 60 -4.49 5.32 -9.94
C TYR A 60 -3.74 4.21 -10.69
N GLY A 61 -3.99 2.96 -10.31
CA GLY A 61 -3.45 1.77 -10.96
C GLY A 61 -4.22 1.42 -12.24
N SER A 62 -3.51 1.07 -13.31
CA SER A 62 -4.12 0.46 -14.50
C SER A 62 -4.21 -1.05 -14.35
N VAL A 63 -5.16 -1.54 -13.56
CA VAL A 63 -5.58 -2.93 -13.68
C VAL A 63 -6.74 -2.95 -14.68
N CYS A 64 -6.47 -3.35 -15.93
CA CYS A 64 -7.47 -3.45 -16.97
C CYS A 64 -8.14 -4.84 -16.99
N ASP A 65 -9.44 -4.84 -16.69
CA ASP A 65 -10.56 -5.54 -17.34
C ASP A 65 -10.76 -7.08 -17.14
N PRO A 66 -11.91 -7.53 -16.58
CA PRO A 66 -12.96 -6.78 -15.90
C PRO A 66 -12.66 -6.67 -14.40
N CYS A 67 -12.57 -5.43 -13.91
CA CYS A 67 -12.79 -5.09 -12.51
C CYS A 67 -14.00 -5.90 -12.02
N ILE A 68 -13.80 -6.67 -10.95
CA ILE A 68 -14.76 -7.55 -10.27
C ILE A 68 -16.12 -7.71 -10.99
N GLN A 69 -16.33 -8.82 -11.69
CA GLN A 69 -17.69 -9.25 -11.99
C GLN A 69 -18.30 -9.81 -10.70
N PHE A 70 -18.88 -8.95 -9.86
CA PHE A 70 -19.74 -9.45 -8.79
C PHE A 70 -21.01 -9.98 -9.46
N ILE A 71 -21.11 -11.29 -9.61
CA ILE A 71 -22.31 -11.93 -10.15
C ILE A 71 -23.34 -11.92 -9.04
N ARG A 72 -24.26 -10.95 -9.05
CA ARG A 72 -25.51 -11.06 -8.29
C ARG A 72 -26.28 -12.27 -8.82
N PRO A 73 -26.58 -13.30 -8.02
CA PRO A 73 -27.64 -14.23 -8.38
C PRO A 73 -28.97 -13.48 -8.22
N THR A 74 -29.45 -12.86 -9.29
CA THR A 74 -30.81 -12.32 -9.31
C THR A 74 -31.78 -13.49 -9.36
N ASN A 75 -32.72 -13.56 -8.42
CA ASN A 75 -33.80 -14.56 -8.44
C ASN A 75 -34.86 -14.27 -9.53
N GLU A 76 -34.58 -13.34 -10.44
CA GLU A 76 -35.45 -13.03 -11.56
C GLU A 76 -35.15 -13.94 -12.75
N ILE A 77 -36.22 -14.33 -13.43
CA ILE A 77 -36.36 -15.43 -14.40
C ILE A 77 -35.56 -15.19 -15.72
N ASN A 78 -34.59 -14.28 -15.73
CA ASN A 78 -33.74 -13.96 -16.88
C ASN A 78 -32.27 -14.06 -16.45
N ASN A 79 -31.59 -15.12 -16.91
CA ASN A 79 -30.17 -15.42 -16.71
C ASN A 79 -29.22 -14.36 -17.32
N THR A 80 -29.22 -13.13 -16.82
CA THR A 80 -28.18 -12.14 -17.11
C THR A 80 -27.45 -11.82 -15.82
N ASN A 81 -26.29 -12.44 -15.65
CA ASN A 81 -25.30 -12.03 -14.65
C ASN A 81 -25.00 -10.54 -14.90
N GLN A 82 -25.45 -9.65 -14.02
CA GLN A 82 -25.08 -8.24 -14.09
C GLN A 82 -23.74 -8.10 -13.36
N ALA A 83 -22.67 -7.81 -14.11
CA ALA A 83 -21.41 -7.41 -13.52
C ALA A 83 -21.57 -6.02 -12.88
N ILE A 84 -21.15 -5.87 -11.63
CA ILE A 84 -21.02 -4.56 -10.98
C ILE A 84 -19.68 -4.00 -11.43
N ILE A 85 -19.71 -3.01 -12.31
CA ILE A 85 -18.50 -2.40 -12.89
C ILE A 85 -18.36 -1.01 -12.28
N CYS A 86 -17.22 -0.70 -11.68
CA CYS A 86 -16.88 0.68 -11.31
C CYS A 86 -16.90 1.56 -12.56
N GLY A 87 -17.55 2.73 -12.46
CA GLY A 87 -17.73 3.62 -13.60
C GLY A 87 -16.42 4.14 -14.20
N GLU A 88 -16.46 4.63 -15.44
CA GLU A 88 -15.32 5.36 -16.03
C GLU A 88 -14.96 6.56 -15.13
N GLY A 89 -13.74 6.58 -14.58
CA GLY A 89 -13.25 7.63 -13.69
C GLY A 89 -13.23 7.27 -12.20
N GLU A 90 -13.82 6.14 -11.81
CA GLU A 90 -13.72 5.61 -10.44
C GLU A 90 -12.47 4.72 -10.31
N THR A 91 -11.60 5.00 -9.34
CA THR A 91 -10.48 4.11 -8.98
C THR A 91 -10.82 3.36 -7.71
N PRO A 92 -11.13 2.06 -7.77
CA PRO A 92 -11.42 1.30 -6.56
C PRO A 92 -10.17 1.10 -5.70
N PHE A 93 -8.98 1.33 -6.27
CA PHE A 93 -7.70 1.04 -5.65
C PHE A 93 -7.20 2.15 -4.72
N PHE A 94 -6.58 1.72 -3.64
CA PHE A 94 -5.84 2.58 -2.70
C PHE A 94 -4.58 1.86 -2.22
N LYS A 95 -3.68 2.64 -1.63
CA LYS A 95 -2.44 2.16 -1.01
C LYS A 95 -2.43 2.49 0.46
N ILE A 96 -1.94 1.56 1.26
CA ILE A 96 -1.50 1.80 2.64
C ILE A 96 0.02 1.67 2.63
N ILE A 97 0.73 2.74 2.99
CA ILE A 97 2.18 2.77 3.13
C ILE A 97 2.49 2.73 4.62
N ILE A 98 3.09 1.64 5.07
CA ILE A 98 3.48 1.41 6.46
C ILE A 98 4.99 1.56 6.54
N THR A 99 5.49 2.54 7.28
CA THR A 99 6.92 2.75 7.47
C THR A 99 7.33 2.24 8.84
N PHE A 100 8.38 1.43 8.88
CA PHE A 100 9.03 0.96 10.09
C PHE A 100 10.27 1.81 10.42
N ASN A 101 10.69 1.79 11.68
CA ASN A 101 11.93 2.42 12.15
C ASN A 101 13.19 1.80 11.51
N GLU A 102 13.10 0.57 11.02
CA GLU A 102 14.19 -0.21 10.45
C GLU A 102 13.78 -1.05 9.22
N ASN A 103 14.76 -1.69 8.58
CA ASN A 103 14.51 -2.53 7.41
C ASN A 103 13.85 -3.84 7.81
N ILE A 104 12.87 -4.27 7.03
CA ILE A 104 12.16 -5.54 7.24
C ILE A 104 12.83 -6.65 6.42
N ASP A 105 13.08 -7.80 7.04
CA ASP A 105 13.50 -9.01 6.34
C ASP A 105 12.30 -9.63 5.61
N PRO A 106 12.31 -9.68 4.27
CA PRO A 106 11.17 -10.19 3.49
C PRO A 106 10.94 -11.70 3.62
N LEU A 107 11.99 -12.47 3.93
CA LEU A 107 11.90 -13.92 4.06
C LEU A 107 11.32 -14.30 5.42
N MET A 108 11.81 -13.68 6.49
CA MET A 108 11.31 -13.89 7.84
C MET A 108 9.90 -13.30 8.02
N SER A 109 9.59 -12.21 7.31
CA SER A 109 8.29 -11.54 7.35
C SER A 109 7.33 -12.01 6.26
N SER A 110 7.58 -13.17 5.64
CA SER A 110 6.83 -13.65 4.47
C SER A 110 5.33 -13.85 4.67
N CYS A 111 4.85 -13.91 5.92
CA CYS A 111 3.42 -13.99 6.21
C CYS A 111 2.64 -12.75 5.73
N ILE A 112 3.28 -11.59 5.54
CA ILE A 112 2.60 -10.38 5.06
C ILE A 112 2.13 -10.51 3.62
N TYR A 113 2.71 -11.41 2.82
CA TYR A 113 2.29 -11.61 1.44
C TYR A 113 1.00 -12.42 1.32
N ASN A 114 0.44 -12.89 2.45
CA ASN A 114 -0.84 -13.58 2.47
C ASN A 114 -1.96 -12.59 2.83
N PRO A 115 -2.86 -12.24 1.88
CA PRO A 115 -4.01 -11.37 2.14
C PRO A 115 -4.87 -11.79 3.34
N SER A 116 -4.96 -13.09 3.65
CA SER A 116 -5.76 -13.57 4.79
C SER A 116 -5.19 -13.22 6.17
N ASN A 117 -3.94 -12.75 6.23
CA ASN A 117 -3.33 -12.27 7.48
C ASN A 117 -3.62 -10.79 7.73
N TRP A 118 -4.32 -10.11 6.84
CA TRP A 118 -4.63 -8.70 6.96
C TRP A 118 -6.12 -8.50 7.20
N THR A 119 -6.43 -7.55 8.06
CA THR A 119 -7.76 -6.98 8.20
C THR A 119 -7.68 -5.51 7.88
N ILE A 120 -8.45 -5.06 6.89
CA ILE A 120 -8.60 -3.64 6.55
C ILE A 120 -10.05 -3.24 6.84
N THR A 121 -10.23 -2.13 7.55
CA THR A 121 -11.54 -1.54 7.86
C THR A 121 -11.56 -0.09 7.42
N VAL A 122 -12.59 0.29 6.67
CA VAL A 122 -12.81 1.69 6.28
C VAL A 122 -13.95 2.27 7.10
N LYS A 123 -13.71 3.40 7.74
CA LYS A 123 -14.68 4.10 8.59
C LYS A 123 -14.95 5.49 8.03
N ASN A 124 -16.23 5.78 7.86
CA ASN A 124 -16.72 7.12 7.58
C ASN A 124 -18.16 7.18 8.09
N GLN A 125 -18.43 8.13 8.99
CA GLN A 125 -19.76 8.25 9.62
C GLN A 125 -20.85 8.69 8.63
N ASP A 126 -20.44 9.29 7.50
CA ASP A 126 -21.34 9.80 6.47
C ASP A 126 -21.60 8.76 5.37
N ARG A 127 -20.87 7.62 5.38
CA ARG A 127 -21.21 6.45 4.54
C ARG A 127 -22.46 5.76 5.10
N ILE A 128 -23.33 5.27 4.22
CA ILE A 128 -24.48 4.42 4.59
C ILE A 128 -24.00 3.00 4.85
N VAL A 129 -23.30 2.79 5.96
CA VAL A 129 -22.96 1.45 6.43
C VAL A 129 -24.07 0.98 7.36
N ASP A 130 -25.13 0.41 6.81
CA ASP A 130 -26.13 -0.28 7.63
C ASP A 130 -25.53 -1.58 8.15
N GLU A 131 -25.41 -1.69 9.48
CA GLU A 131 -25.04 -2.93 10.17
C GLU A 131 -26.01 -4.05 9.76
N ILE A 132 -25.49 -5.11 9.14
CA ILE A 132 -26.26 -6.15 8.45
C ILE A 132 -27.46 -6.65 9.28
N SER A 133 -28.66 -6.42 8.76
CA SER A 133 -29.84 -7.24 9.06
C SER A 133 -29.62 -8.63 8.45
N SER A 134 -29.87 -9.70 9.21
CA SER A 134 -29.61 -11.12 8.87
C SER A 134 -30.33 -11.67 7.62
N ASP A 135 -30.93 -10.83 6.79
CA ASP A 135 -31.49 -11.19 5.51
C ASP A 135 -30.38 -11.11 4.45
N ILE A 136 -30.07 -12.26 3.86
CA ILE A 136 -28.96 -12.57 2.93
C ILE A 136 -28.87 -11.64 1.69
N PHE A 137 -29.75 -10.65 1.55
CA PHE A 137 -29.86 -9.74 0.40
C PHE A 137 -29.74 -8.24 0.72
N LYS A 138 -29.57 -7.85 1.99
CA LYS A 138 -29.23 -6.47 2.37
C LYS A 138 -27.75 -6.37 2.79
N ILE A 139 -26.86 -6.47 1.82
CA ILE A 139 -25.43 -6.32 2.06
C ILE A 139 -25.12 -4.83 1.86
N SER A 140 -25.09 -4.04 2.94
CA SER A 140 -24.26 -2.84 2.97
C SER A 140 -22.94 -3.23 3.62
N LEU A 141 -21.99 -3.63 2.80
CA LEU A 141 -20.62 -3.85 3.23
C LEU A 141 -19.69 -3.23 2.20
N PRO A 142 -18.65 -2.50 2.63
CA PRO A 142 -17.51 -2.33 1.79
C PRO A 142 -16.89 -3.71 1.57
N PHE A 143 -16.95 -4.21 0.34
CA PHE A 143 -16.08 -5.29 -0.12
C PHE A 143 -14.68 -4.72 -0.22
N ILE A 144 -13.73 -5.29 0.53
CA ILE A 144 -12.32 -4.91 0.50
C ILE A 144 -11.51 -6.14 0.07
N GLU A 145 -10.65 -5.96 -0.91
CA GLU A 145 -9.73 -7.00 -1.39
C GLU A 145 -8.31 -6.47 -1.41
N ILE A 146 -7.37 -7.25 -0.88
CA ILE A 146 -5.94 -6.95 -0.96
C ILE A 146 -5.40 -7.65 -2.19
N LEU A 147 -4.85 -6.84 -3.09
CA LEU A 147 -4.38 -7.27 -4.40
C LEU A 147 -2.91 -7.62 -4.37
N ASP A 148 -2.13 -6.83 -3.63
CA ASP A 148 -0.69 -7.02 -3.53
C ASP A 148 -0.11 -6.43 -2.24
N VAL A 149 1.04 -6.94 -1.84
CA VAL A 149 1.84 -6.43 -0.72
C VAL A 149 3.30 -6.43 -1.14
N GLU A 150 3.94 -5.27 -1.10
CA GLU A 150 5.35 -5.09 -1.44
C GLU A 150 6.15 -4.69 -0.19
N ILE A 151 7.41 -5.12 -0.11
CA ILE A 151 8.38 -4.63 0.88
C ILE A 151 9.49 -3.92 0.12
N ASP A 152 9.79 -2.69 0.52
CA ASP A 152 10.98 -1.95 0.09
C ASP A 152 11.69 -1.36 1.32
N GLY A 153 12.73 -2.08 1.77
CA GLY A 153 13.52 -1.71 2.95
C GLY A 153 12.66 -1.56 4.20
N LYS A 154 12.41 -0.32 4.61
CA LYS A 154 11.62 0.03 5.80
C LYS A 154 10.13 0.12 5.54
N THR A 155 9.71 0.04 4.28
CA THR A 155 8.34 0.31 3.88
C THR A 155 7.64 -0.97 3.46
N VAL A 156 6.41 -1.13 3.93
CA VAL A 156 5.47 -2.13 3.45
C VAL A 156 4.34 -1.40 2.74
N VAL A 157 4.11 -1.73 1.47
CA VAL A 157 3.06 -1.12 0.66
C VAL A 157 1.97 -2.15 0.42
N VAL A 158 0.79 -1.92 0.98
CA VAL A 158 -0.39 -2.75 0.74
C VAL A 158 -1.23 -2.08 -0.33
N ILE A 159 -1.48 -2.80 -1.43
CA ILE A 159 -2.38 -2.36 -2.50
C ILE A 159 -3.70 -3.10 -2.32
N ALA A 160 -4.78 -2.34 -2.14
CA ALA A 160 -6.11 -2.90 -1.93
C ALA A 160 -7.14 -2.16 -2.78
N GLU A 161 -8.33 -2.75 -2.88
CA GLU A 161 -9.50 -2.12 -3.46
C GLU A 161 -10.70 -2.16 -2.52
N ILE A 162 -11.60 -1.20 -2.68
CA ILE A 162 -12.84 -1.11 -1.93
C ILE A 162 -14.03 -0.80 -2.83
N MET A 163 -15.13 -1.50 -2.60
CA MET A 163 -16.42 -1.27 -3.24
C MET A 163 -17.52 -1.31 -2.19
N GLU A 164 -18.32 -0.25 -2.12
CA GLU A 164 -19.55 -0.22 -1.34
C GLU A 164 -20.73 -0.59 -2.24
N PHE A 165 -21.52 -1.56 -1.81
CA PHE A 165 -22.82 -1.87 -2.40
C PHE A 165 -23.88 -1.59 -1.35
N GLY A 166 -24.98 -0.95 -1.72
CA GLY A 166 -26.06 -0.66 -0.79
C GLY A 166 -27.38 -0.40 -1.50
N GLU A 167 -28.40 -0.03 -0.73
CA GLU A 167 -29.69 0.41 -1.24
C GLU A 167 -30.08 1.72 -0.58
N ASN A 168 -30.64 2.65 -1.35
CA ASN A 168 -31.15 3.92 -0.84
C ASN A 168 -32.66 4.04 -1.08
N ALA A 169 -33.38 4.64 -0.13
CA ALA A 169 -34.82 4.79 -0.19
C ALA A 169 -35.25 5.98 -1.06
N ILE A 170 -36.08 5.72 -2.08
CA ILE A 170 -36.74 6.72 -2.93
C ILE A 170 -38.24 6.80 -2.65
N LYS A 171 -38.83 8.00 -2.82
CA LYS A 171 -40.29 8.17 -2.76
C LYS A 171 -40.80 8.31 -4.17
N ILE A 172 -41.52 7.30 -4.63
CA ILE A 172 -42.23 7.37 -5.91
C ILE A 172 -43.46 8.25 -5.76
N ASP A 173 -44.13 8.17 -4.61
CA ASP A 173 -45.26 9.02 -4.21
C ASP A 173 -45.29 9.18 -2.67
N PRO A 174 -46.19 9.99 -2.09
CA PRO A 174 -46.24 10.21 -0.63
C PRO A 174 -46.48 8.95 0.22
N GLU A 175 -47.01 7.88 -0.35
CA GLU A 175 -47.37 6.62 0.33
C GLU A 175 -46.42 5.46 -0.04
N THR A 176 -45.69 5.58 -1.15
CA THR A 176 -44.82 4.52 -1.69
C THR A 176 -43.34 4.87 -1.54
N THR A 177 -42.61 4.04 -0.80
CA THR A 177 -41.14 4.07 -0.71
C THR A 177 -40.57 2.81 -1.38
N GLU A 178 -39.62 2.99 -2.29
CA GLU A 178 -38.86 1.90 -2.90
C GLU A 178 -37.39 2.02 -2.54
N TYR A 179 -36.65 0.91 -2.64
CA TYR A 179 -35.22 0.85 -2.37
C TYR A 179 -34.49 0.60 -3.69
N VAL A 180 -33.60 1.51 -4.05
CA VAL A 180 -32.82 1.45 -5.28
C VAL A 180 -31.39 1.08 -4.93
N PRO A 181 -30.80 0.08 -5.59
CA PRO A 181 -29.41 -0.28 -5.37
C PRO A 181 -28.48 0.84 -5.84
N TYR A 182 -27.39 1.06 -5.11
CA TYR A 182 -26.27 1.88 -5.55
C TYR A 182 -24.96 1.11 -5.38
N ASN A 183 -23.94 1.56 -6.11
CA ASN A 183 -22.56 1.11 -5.96
C ASN A 183 -21.65 2.33 -5.89
N PHE A 184 -20.66 2.29 -5.03
CA PHE A 184 -19.59 3.29 -4.98
C PHE A 184 -18.24 2.60 -4.91
N CYS A 185 -17.31 3.00 -5.77
CA CYS A 185 -15.98 2.42 -5.83
C CYS A 185 -14.93 3.39 -5.30
N GLY A 186 -14.07 2.89 -4.41
CA GLY A 186 -12.93 3.64 -3.88
C GLY A 186 -13.18 4.29 -2.52
N LEU A 187 -12.16 5.01 -2.09
CA LEU A 187 -12.16 5.80 -0.86
C LEU A 187 -12.68 7.23 -1.13
N ILE A 188 -13.30 7.81 -0.11
CA ILE A 188 -13.66 9.23 -0.02
C ILE A 188 -12.47 9.95 0.60
N CYS A 189 -11.64 10.60 -0.20
CA CYS A 189 -10.41 11.25 0.29
C CYS A 189 -10.46 12.77 0.15
N ASN A 190 -11.36 13.27 -0.70
CA ASN A 190 -11.54 14.70 -0.96
C ASN A 190 -12.99 15.03 -1.38
N THR A 191 -13.26 16.32 -1.61
CA THR A 191 -14.60 16.81 -1.97
C THR A 191 -15.13 16.20 -3.28
N THR A 192 -14.27 15.95 -4.27
CA THR A 192 -14.68 15.31 -5.53
C THR A 192 -15.19 13.89 -5.27
N ASP A 193 -14.51 13.14 -4.40
CA ASP A 193 -14.95 11.79 -4.03
C ASP A 193 -16.25 11.81 -3.24
N ALA A 194 -16.40 12.78 -2.33
CA ALA A 194 -17.61 12.95 -1.54
C ALA A 194 -18.81 13.31 -2.44
N GLU A 195 -18.60 14.17 -3.44
CA GLU A 195 -19.61 14.50 -4.46
C GLU A 195 -19.96 13.28 -5.31
N ALA A 196 -18.97 12.49 -5.73
CA ALA A 196 -19.19 11.24 -6.47
C ALA A 196 -19.94 10.20 -5.61
N TYR A 197 -19.62 10.09 -4.32
CA TYR A 197 -20.37 9.25 -3.38
C TYR A 197 -21.82 9.69 -3.28
N CYS A 198 -22.03 10.99 -3.08
CA CYS A 198 -23.36 11.60 -3.02
C CYS A 198 -24.15 11.38 -4.32
N GLU A 199 -23.50 11.48 -5.48
CA GLU A 199 -24.11 11.18 -6.78
C GLU A 199 -24.39 9.70 -6.95
N ALA A 200 -23.52 8.79 -6.52
CA ALA A 200 -23.77 7.36 -6.58
C ALA A 200 -24.98 6.96 -5.73
N VAL A 201 -25.04 7.49 -4.51
CA VAL A 201 -26.07 7.17 -3.52
C VAL A 201 -27.41 7.87 -3.81
N ASN A 202 -27.38 9.11 -4.30
CA ASN A 202 -28.56 9.91 -4.64
C ASN A 202 -28.81 9.99 -6.16
N GLY A 203 -28.14 9.19 -6.97
CA GLY A 203 -28.15 9.28 -8.42
C GLY A 203 -29.49 8.83 -8.98
N GLY A 204 -30.28 9.81 -9.46
CA GLY A 204 -31.68 9.64 -9.85
C GLY A 204 -32.05 8.31 -10.51
N PHE A 205 -32.92 7.54 -9.84
CA PHE A 205 -33.66 6.48 -10.50
C PHE A 205 -34.78 7.11 -11.34
N GLU A 206 -34.64 7.11 -12.66
CA GLU A 206 -35.68 7.52 -13.63
C GLU A 206 -36.32 8.91 -13.37
N GLY A 207 -35.63 9.83 -12.68
CA GLY A 207 -36.12 11.18 -12.38
C GLY A 207 -37.00 11.29 -11.11
N PHE A 208 -37.08 10.25 -10.28
CA PHE A 208 -37.76 10.31 -8.98
C PHE A 208 -36.87 10.97 -7.90
N PRO A 209 -37.43 11.84 -7.03
CA PRO A 209 -36.69 12.42 -5.91
C PRO A 209 -36.54 11.44 -4.73
N TYR A 210 -35.36 11.42 -4.11
CA TYR A 210 -35.06 10.58 -2.93
C TYR A 210 -35.82 11.03 -1.68
N VAL A 211 -36.10 10.09 -0.76
CA VAL A 211 -36.80 10.39 0.52
C VAL A 211 -35.89 11.07 1.52
N GLY A 212 -34.59 10.79 1.43
CA GLY A 212 -33.52 11.46 2.15
C GLY A 212 -32.42 11.75 1.16
N VAL A 213 -32.09 13.02 0.97
CA VAL A 213 -30.84 13.37 0.29
C VAL A 213 -29.74 13.01 1.28
N ILE A 214 -28.95 11.99 0.94
CA ILE A 214 -27.73 11.68 1.67
C ILE A 214 -26.82 12.88 1.46
N PRO A 215 -26.44 13.62 2.52
CA PRO A 215 -25.56 14.75 2.34
C PRO A 215 -24.22 14.27 1.79
N THR A 216 -23.56 15.14 1.03
CA THR A 216 -22.16 14.95 0.67
C THR A 216 -21.35 14.76 1.96
N PRO A 217 -20.57 13.67 2.08
CA PRO A 217 -19.67 13.45 3.21
C PRO A 217 -18.78 14.65 3.47
N ASP A 218 -18.65 15.04 4.75
CA ASP A 218 -17.85 16.20 5.16
C ASP A 218 -16.42 15.79 5.59
N ILE A 219 -16.20 14.48 5.78
CA ILE A 219 -14.94 13.91 6.22
C ILE A 219 -14.42 12.87 5.24
N ALA A 220 -13.09 12.78 5.14
CA ALA A 220 -12.44 11.68 4.45
C ALA A 220 -12.60 10.36 5.22
N ASP A 221 -12.46 9.26 4.50
CA ASP A 221 -12.39 7.93 5.08
C ASP A 221 -11.16 7.78 5.98
N GLU A 222 -11.35 7.17 7.13
CA GLU A 222 -10.26 6.62 7.94
C GLU A 222 -10.09 5.14 7.59
N VAL A 223 -8.86 4.74 7.25
CA VAL A 223 -8.52 3.35 6.96
C VAL A 223 -7.70 2.79 8.11
N PHE A 224 -8.26 1.79 8.78
CA PHE A 224 -7.57 1.00 9.79
C PHE A 224 -7.08 -0.30 9.18
N TRP A 225 -5.86 -0.71 9.53
CA TRP A 225 -5.28 -1.99 9.15
C TRP A 225 -4.77 -2.72 10.39
N GLU A 226 -4.90 -4.03 10.37
CA GLU A 226 -4.38 -4.93 11.39
C GLU A 226 -3.77 -6.14 10.69
N LEU A 227 -2.63 -6.57 11.20
CA LEU A 227 -1.97 -7.79 10.80
C LEU A 227 -2.21 -8.86 11.87
N ASP A 228 -2.59 -10.05 11.45
CA ASP A 228 -2.90 -11.18 12.33
C ASP A 228 -1.77 -11.41 13.33
N THR A 229 -2.14 -11.65 14.59
CA THR A 229 -1.19 -11.82 15.70
C THR A 229 -0.22 -13.00 15.52
N SER A 230 -0.47 -13.92 14.59
CA SER A 230 0.45 -15.00 14.22
C SER A 230 1.45 -14.63 13.13
N CYS A 231 1.26 -13.49 12.46
CA CYS A 231 2.18 -12.99 11.44
C CYS A 231 3.36 -12.26 12.09
N ILE A 232 4.55 -12.82 11.87
CA ILE A 232 5.81 -12.33 12.42
C ILE A 232 6.40 -11.31 11.44
N ILE A 233 6.75 -10.13 11.95
CA ILE A 233 7.59 -9.15 11.25
C ILE A 233 8.95 -9.13 11.91
N ALA A 234 10.01 -9.30 11.13
CA ALA A 234 11.38 -9.33 11.61
C ALA A 234 12.24 -8.30 10.88
N ASP A 235 13.24 -7.77 11.57
CA ASP A 235 14.34 -7.01 10.98
C ASP A 235 15.37 -7.93 10.30
N GLU A 236 16.37 -7.32 9.65
CA GLU A 236 17.49 -8.05 9.03
C GLU A 236 18.45 -8.72 10.04
N MET A 237 18.29 -8.45 11.35
CA MET A 237 19.08 -9.01 12.44
C MET A 237 18.37 -10.19 13.14
N GLY A 238 17.12 -10.46 12.79
CA GLY A 238 16.27 -11.51 13.34
C GLY A 238 15.52 -11.13 14.61
N ASN A 239 15.46 -9.85 14.99
CA ASN A 239 14.55 -9.36 16.02
C ASN A 239 13.14 -9.25 15.44
N TYR A 240 12.12 -9.68 16.19
CA TYR A 240 10.78 -9.80 15.62
C TYR A 240 9.65 -9.54 16.62
N CYS A 241 8.53 -9.09 16.07
CA CYS A 241 7.26 -8.87 16.78
C CYS A 241 6.07 -9.31 15.90
N CYS A 242 4.87 -9.28 16.47
CA CYS A 242 3.63 -9.63 15.78
C CYS A 242 2.46 -8.77 16.29
N GLY A 243 1.33 -8.80 15.59
CA GLY A 243 0.13 -8.04 15.97
C GLY A 243 0.28 -6.55 15.72
N PHE A 244 0.77 -6.17 14.55
CA PHE A 244 0.89 -4.78 14.14
C PHE A 244 -0.46 -4.24 13.67
N GLU A 245 -0.75 -3.00 14.01
CA GLU A 245 -1.95 -2.28 13.58
C GLU A 245 -1.64 -0.80 13.40
N GLY A 246 -2.49 -0.12 12.64
CA GLY A 246 -2.40 1.32 12.44
C GLY A 246 -3.63 1.86 11.73
N SER A 247 -3.76 3.19 11.69
CA SER A 247 -4.73 3.86 10.84
C SER A 247 -4.21 5.20 10.34
N ASP A 248 -4.77 5.65 9.23
CA ASP A 248 -4.66 7.04 8.80
C ASP A 248 -5.88 7.44 7.97
N CYS A 249 -6.10 8.75 7.82
CA CYS A 249 -7.09 9.29 6.91
C CYS A 249 -6.61 9.16 5.47
N CYS A 250 -7.53 8.82 4.55
CA CYS A 250 -7.21 8.86 3.14
C CYS A 250 -6.92 10.30 2.69
N VAL A 251 -5.85 10.46 1.93
CA VAL A 251 -5.51 11.72 1.26
C VAL A 251 -5.36 11.49 -0.24
N GLU A 252 -5.62 12.53 -1.03
CA GLU A 252 -5.19 12.51 -2.43
C GLU A 252 -3.66 12.61 -2.50
N PRO A 253 -3.01 11.88 -3.43
CA PRO A 253 -1.59 12.10 -3.69
C PRO A 253 -1.39 13.53 -4.18
N ILE A 254 -0.79 14.38 -3.35
CA ILE A 254 -0.43 15.75 -3.74
C ILE A 254 0.82 15.65 -4.62
N CYS A 255 0.66 15.76 -5.94
CA CYS A 255 1.80 15.98 -6.82
C CYS A 255 2.37 17.38 -6.56
N GLU A 256 3.37 17.52 -5.68
CA GLU A 256 3.87 18.86 -5.32
C GLU A 256 4.57 19.60 -6.48
N GLU A 257 5.14 18.94 -7.51
CA GLU A 257 5.67 19.64 -8.69
C GLU A 257 5.61 18.79 -9.97
N CYS A 258 4.70 19.11 -10.89
CA CYS A 258 4.87 18.74 -12.29
C CYS A 258 5.99 19.60 -12.88
N VAL A 259 7.21 19.07 -12.97
CA VAL A 259 8.27 19.75 -13.71
C VAL A 259 7.90 19.76 -15.19
N GLU A 260 7.49 20.91 -15.73
CA GLU A 260 7.28 21.05 -17.17
C GLU A 260 8.62 20.99 -17.93
N PRO A 261 8.72 20.26 -19.06
CA PRO A 261 7.66 19.48 -19.71
C PRO A 261 7.57 18.03 -19.21
N CYS A 262 6.33 17.53 -19.00
CA CYS A 262 6.06 16.12 -18.72
C CYS A 262 6.33 15.25 -19.96
N PRO A 263 7.30 14.31 -19.94
CA PRO A 263 7.53 13.41 -21.06
C PRO A 263 6.38 12.39 -21.17
N LEU A 264 5.80 12.25 -22.37
CA LEU A 264 4.90 11.15 -22.70
C LEU A 264 5.63 9.81 -22.48
N GLY A 265 5.14 9.00 -21.55
CA GLY A 265 5.62 7.64 -21.30
C GLY A 265 6.53 7.43 -20.08
N SER A 266 6.74 8.45 -19.25
CA SER A 266 7.30 8.24 -17.90
C SER A 266 6.16 8.16 -16.89
N SER A 267 5.85 6.93 -16.45
CA SER A 267 5.16 6.72 -15.19
C SER A 267 6.01 7.24 -14.04
N ILE A 268 5.35 7.48 -12.90
CA ILE A 268 5.87 7.83 -11.58
C ILE A 268 5.82 9.35 -11.29
N CYS A 269 4.65 9.79 -10.84
CA CYS A 269 4.61 10.58 -9.61
C CYS A 269 4.91 9.56 -8.49
N LEU A 270 5.97 9.81 -7.70
CA LEU A 270 6.41 8.90 -6.62
C LEU A 270 5.31 8.76 -5.57
#